data_AF-A0A0F9LDJ1-F1
#
_entry.id   AF-A0A0F9LDJ1-F1
#
_cell.length_a   1.000
_cell.length_b   1.000
_cell.length_c   1.000
_cell.angle_alpha   90.00
_cell.angle_beta   90.00
_cell.angle_gamma   90.00
#
_symmetry.space_group_name_H-M   'P 1'
#
loop_
_entity.id
_entity.type
_entity.pdbx_description
1 polymer ?
#
loop_
_entity_poly.entity_id
_entity_poly.type
_entity_poly.pdbx_seq_one_letter_code
_entity_poly.pdbx_strand_id
1 'polypeptide(L)'
;MFTRRYVHDSALTASDAAEVLRVLNDGARRVDDYLGRHFFSELATRYYDGNSKHRLWLPDDLLSVTTLKVDDDGDGVFETELVADTDYWLWPDNSTPKIRIDINPESNLISRWPTGRRRIEVVGEWGYTNAVEREAATATVADASTTVLTSSVAGGLAIGQTLLLGTEQVYVSAGAGTAWTITRGVNGTTAAAHIAGTVIDRYVYEEAAVGAALMWAGRLWTRKDTADATTIINPMMGTLEVHRGMDPDIRQALDRYRAPVLV
;
A
#
# COMPACT_ATOMS: atom_id res chain seq x y z
N MET A 1 1.32 -21.97 21.51
CA MET A 1 2.08 -21.23 20.48
C MET A 1 2.09 -22.12 19.24
N PHE A 2 1.30 -21.78 18.21
CA PHE A 2 1.25 -22.56 16.98
C PHE A 2 2.50 -22.28 16.15
N THR A 3 3.61 -22.94 16.48
CA THR A 3 4.78 -22.94 15.62
C THR A 3 4.49 -23.84 14.42
N ARG A 4 4.38 -23.24 13.23
CA ARG A 4 4.28 -23.95 11.95
C ARG A 4 5.61 -24.65 11.66
N ARG A 5 5.84 -25.80 12.30
CA ARG A 5 7.01 -26.64 12.03
C ARG A 5 6.65 -27.58 10.88
N TYR A 6 6.98 -27.17 9.66
CA TYR A 6 6.97 -28.11 8.54
C TYR A 6 8.01 -29.21 8.81
N VAL A 7 7.64 -30.45 8.50
CA VAL A 7 8.50 -31.65 8.70
C VAL A 7 9.70 -31.67 7.73
N HIS A 8 9.67 -30.81 6.71
CA HIS A 8 10.77 -30.57 5.77
C HIS A 8 11.06 -29.07 5.70
N ASP A 9 11.98 -28.60 6.54
CA ASP A 9 12.52 -27.24 6.49
C ASP A 9 13.70 -27.20 5.52
N SER A 10 13.41 -27.40 4.24
CA SER A 10 14.38 -27.22 3.16
C SER A 10 14.08 -25.89 2.47
N ALA A 11 15.11 -25.05 2.30
CA ALA A 11 14.98 -23.80 1.58
C ALA A 11 14.38 -24.04 0.19
N LEU A 12 13.36 -23.25 -0.16
CA LEU A 12 12.81 -23.22 -1.50
C LEU A 12 13.91 -22.89 -2.50
N THR A 13 13.88 -23.52 -3.68
CA THR A 13 14.76 -23.10 -4.78
C THR A 13 14.36 -21.69 -5.23
N ALA A 14 15.27 -20.96 -5.87
CA ALA A 14 15.01 -19.59 -6.31
C ALA A 14 13.82 -19.50 -7.30
N SER A 15 13.63 -20.53 -8.14
CA SER A 15 12.48 -20.60 -9.06
C SER A 15 11.16 -20.79 -8.31
N ASP A 16 11.14 -21.66 -7.30
CA ASP A 16 9.92 -21.92 -6.53
C ASP A 16 9.53 -20.69 -5.70
N ALA A 17 10.52 -20.01 -5.11
CA ALA A 17 10.31 -18.77 -4.37
C ALA A 17 9.73 -17.66 -5.27
N ALA A 18 10.22 -17.54 -6.50
CA ALA A 18 9.69 -16.58 -7.48
C ALA A 18 8.25 -16.92 -7.90
N GLU A 19 7.94 -18.21 -8.09
CA GLU A 19 6.58 -18.64 -8.42
C GLU A 19 5.60 -18.34 -7.28
N VAL A 20 5.97 -18.67 -6.04
CA VAL A 20 5.16 -18.40 -4.84
C VAL A 20 4.94 -16.89 -4.67
N LEU A 21 5.99 -16.08 -4.84
CA LEU A 21 5.87 -14.62 -4.76
C LEU A 21 4.90 -14.06 -5.81
N ARG A 22 4.93 -14.59 -7.04
CA ARG A 22 3.98 -14.21 -8.09
C ARG A 22 2.54 -14.51 -7.70
N VAL A 23 2.28 -15.67 -7.10
CA VAL A 23 0.93 -16.07 -6.65
C VAL A 23 0.46 -15.23 -5.45
N LEU A 24 1.38 -14.89 -4.54
CA LEU A 24 1.09 -13.96 -3.44
C LEU A 24 0.72 -12.56 -3.94
N ASN A 25 1.49 -12.04 -4.91
CA ASN A 25 1.20 -10.74 -5.53
C ASN A 25 -0.16 -10.75 -6.23
N ASP A 26 -0.48 -11.81 -6.98
CA ASP A 26 -1.80 -11.94 -7.62
C ASP A 26 -2.94 -11.95 -6.58
N GLY A 27 -2.75 -12.66 -5.46
CA GLY A 27 -3.73 -12.65 -4.37
C GLY A 27 -3.88 -11.31 -3.68
N ALA A 28 -2.80 -10.57 -3.50
CA ALA A 28 -2.87 -9.20 -3.00
C ALA A 28 -3.64 -8.29 -3.96
N ARG A 29 -3.33 -8.34 -5.28
CA ARG A 29 -4.05 -7.56 -6.29
C ARG A 29 -5.52 -7.89 -6.37
N ARG A 30 -5.89 -9.16 -6.21
CA ARG A 30 -7.30 -9.56 -6.18
C ARG A 30 -8.06 -8.93 -5.00
N VAL A 31 -7.40 -8.80 -3.85
CA VAL A 31 -7.96 -8.13 -2.67
C VAL A 31 -8.06 -6.62 -2.91
N ASP A 32 -7.02 -5.98 -3.45
CA ASP A 32 -7.04 -4.56 -3.83
C ASP A 32 -8.21 -4.25 -4.78
N ASP A 33 -8.38 -5.07 -5.84
CA ASP A 33 -9.46 -4.93 -6.82
C ASP A 33 -10.86 -5.10 -6.19
N TYR A 34 -10.99 -6.03 -5.23
CA TYR A 34 -12.24 -6.24 -4.52
C TYR A 34 -12.63 -5.03 -3.68
N LEU A 35 -11.63 -4.45 -3.02
CA LEU A 35 -11.79 -3.31 -2.12
C LEU A 35 -11.85 -1.97 -2.86
N GLY A 36 -11.33 -1.91 -4.09
CA GLY A 36 -11.24 -0.68 -4.88
C GLY A 36 -10.20 0.30 -4.33
N ARG A 37 -9.18 -0.19 -3.62
CA ARG A 37 -8.12 0.60 -2.99
C ARG A 37 -6.88 -0.24 -2.72
N HIS A 38 -5.76 0.40 -2.39
CA HIS A 38 -4.52 -0.26 -1.98
C HIS A 38 -4.15 0.08 -0.53
N PHE A 39 -3.45 -0.84 0.14
CA PHE A 39 -3.17 -0.74 1.59
C PHE A 39 -1.81 -0.17 1.96
N PHE A 40 -0.90 -0.04 1.01
CA PHE A 40 0.42 0.52 1.25
C PHE A 40 0.42 2.04 1.11
N SER A 41 1.37 2.70 1.78
CA SER A 41 1.62 4.13 1.66
C SER A 41 2.50 4.43 0.45
N GLU A 42 2.08 5.38 -0.38
CA GLU A 42 2.78 5.86 -1.57
C GLU A 42 2.94 7.39 -1.54
N LEU A 43 4.18 7.87 -1.66
CA LEU A 43 4.44 9.29 -1.86
C LEU A 43 4.29 9.62 -3.35
N ALA A 44 3.27 10.39 -3.72
CA ALA A 44 3.01 10.70 -5.12
C ALA A 44 2.41 12.09 -5.33
N THR A 45 2.64 12.62 -6.52
CA THR A 45 1.93 13.78 -7.07
C THR A 45 0.74 13.30 -7.90
N ARG A 46 -0.46 13.72 -7.53
CA ARG A 46 -1.70 13.42 -8.26
C ARG A 46 -2.36 14.71 -8.72
N TYR A 47 -3.02 14.61 -9.86
CA TYR A 47 -3.71 15.74 -10.47
C TYR A 47 -5.21 15.47 -10.55
N TYR A 48 -6.00 16.50 -10.25
CA TYR A 48 -7.45 16.43 -10.28
C TYR A 48 -8.08 17.51 -11.15
N ASP A 49 -9.25 17.18 -11.69
CA ASP A 49 -10.06 18.11 -12.45
C ASP A 49 -10.77 19.08 -11.49
N GLY A 50 -10.80 20.34 -11.89
CA GLY A 50 -11.49 21.39 -11.19
C GLY A 50 -13.00 21.36 -11.48
N ASN A 51 -13.82 21.55 -10.45
CA ASN A 51 -15.27 21.32 -10.52
C ASN A 51 -16.15 22.54 -10.19
N SER A 52 -15.58 23.73 -10.00
CA SER A 52 -16.29 24.95 -9.56
C SER A 52 -17.00 24.87 -8.20
N LYS A 53 -16.82 23.79 -7.43
CA LYS A 53 -17.47 23.59 -6.13
C LYS A 53 -16.49 23.89 -5.00
N HIS A 54 -16.99 23.88 -3.77
CA HIS A 54 -16.14 23.95 -2.57
C HIS A 54 -15.52 22.59 -2.23
N ARG A 55 -16.12 21.50 -2.71
CA ARG A 55 -15.77 20.13 -2.32
C ARG A 55 -15.15 19.38 -3.49
N LEU A 56 -14.00 18.77 -3.27
CA LEU A 56 -13.34 17.86 -4.20
C LEU A 56 -13.34 16.47 -3.59
N TRP A 57 -14.15 15.56 -4.14
CA TRP A 57 -14.11 14.15 -3.78
C TRP A 57 -12.94 13.46 -4.48
N LEU A 58 -12.13 12.74 -3.71
CA LEU A 58 -10.96 12.05 -4.21
C LEU A 58 -11.35 10.61 -4.58
N PRO A 59 -11.04 10.15 -5.81
CA PRO A 59 -11.20 8.74 -6.19
C PRO A 59 -10.21 7.82 -5.44
N ASP A 60 -9.17 8.39 -4.85
CA ASP A 60 -8.09 7.70 -4.18
C ASP A 60 -8.03 8.05 -2.70
N ASP A 61 -7.51 7.12 -1.90
CA ASP A 61 -7.31 7.32 -0.47
C ASP A 61 -6.07 8.19 -0.21
N LEU A 62 -6.27 9.30 0.50
CA LEU A 62 -5.21 10.26 0.85
C LEU A 62 -4.89 10.16 2.34
N LEU A 63 -3.64 9.91 2.72
CA LEU A 63 -3.21 9.87 4.12
C LEU A 63 -2.83 11.26 4.62
N SER A 64 -2.05 12.00 3.84
CA SER A 64 -1.60 13.34 4.18
C SER A 64 -1.24 14.15 2.93
N VAL A 65 -1.34 15.48 3.03
CA VAL A 65 -0.90 16.42 1.98
C VAL A 65 0.42 17.03 2.39
N THR A 66 1.40 17.01 1.47
CA THR A 66 2.66 17.74 1.58
C THR A 66 2.55 19.11 0.93
N THR A 67 2.03 19.19 -0.30
CA THR A 67 1.73 20.45 -0.98
C THR A 67 0.44 20.34 -1.78
N LEU A 68 -0.35 21.40 -1.78
CA LEU A 68 -1.56 21.52 -2.58
C LEU A 68 -1.47 22.81 -3.40
N LYS A 69 -1.57 22.68 -4.72
CA LYS A 69 -1.49 23.82 -5.63
C LYS A 69 -2.61 23.81 -6.64
N VAL A 70 -2.98 24.97 -7.15
CA VAL A 70 -3.95 25.12 -8.22
C VAL A 70 -3.40 25.94 -9.38
N ASP A 71 -3.93 25.63 -10.56
CA ASP A 71 -3.74 26.29 -11.84
C ASP A 71 -5.00 27.11 -12.12
N ASP A 72 -4.98 28.41 -11.83
CA ASP A 72 -6.18 29.25 -11.86
C ASP A 72 -6.45 29.82 -13.26
N ASP A 73 -5.41 30.19 -14.00
CA ASP A 73 -5.52 30.76 -15.34
C ASP A 73 -5.56 29.72 -16.46
N GLY A 74 -5.11 28.52 -16.14
CA GLY A 74 -5.29 27.35 -16.91
C GLY A 74 -4.18 27.02 -17.90
N ASP A 75 -3.01 27.61 -17.74
CA ASP A 75 -1.85 27.47 -18.62
C ASP A 75 -1.01 26.20 -18.33
N GLY A 76 -1.33 25.48 -17.26
CA GLY A 76 -0.66 24.25 -16.83
C GLY A 76 0.51 24.46 -15.87
N VAL A 77 0.73 25.69 -15.40
CA VAL A 77 1.55 26.04 -14.25
C VAL A 77 0.67 26.02 -12.99
N PHE A 78 1.25 25.65 -11.85
CA PHE A 78 0.55 25.56 -10.57
C PHE A 78 1.15 26.59 -9.59
N GLU A 79 0.73 27.84 -9.74
CA GLU A 79 1.26 29.02 -9.06
C GLU A 79 0.66 29.25 -7.67
N THR A 80 -0.62 28.92 -7.48
CA THR A 80 -1.33 29.21 -6.24
C THR A 80 -1.17 28.02 -5.28
N GLU A 81 -0.28 28.17 -4.30
CA GLU A 81 -0.12 27.20 -3.21
C GLU A 81 -1.11 27.47 -2.07
N LEU A 82 -1.86 26.45 -1.67
CA LEU A 82 -2.88 26.51 -0.64
C LEU A 82 -2.35 25.95 0.67
N VAL A 83 -2.73 26.57 1.79
CA VAL A 83 -2.29 26.21 3.14
C VAL A 83 -3.39 25.45 3.89
N ALA A 84 -3.04 24.31 4.49
CA ALA A 84 -3.95 23.55 5.32
C ALA A 84 -4.49 24.39 6.48
N ASP A 85 -5.76 24.19 6.84
CA ASP A 85 -6.50 24.88 7.90
C ASP A 85 -6.69 26.40 7.70
N THR A 86 -6.14 26.97 6.63
CA THR A 86 -6.33 28.37 6.23
C THR A 86 -7.14 28.45 4.95
N ASP A 87 -6.70 27.74 3.91
CA ASP A 87 -7.31 27.76 2.59
C ASP A 87 -8.14 26.52 2.29
N TYR A 88 -7.84 25.40 2.95
CA TYR A 88 -8.56 24.15 2.77
C TYR A 88 -8.57 23.28 4.03
N TRP A 89 -9.52 22.35 4.08
CA TRP A 89 -9.62 21.29 5.09
C TRP A 89 -9.72 19.91 4.45
N LEU A 90 -9.23 18.90 5.15
CA LEU A 90 -9.28 17.50 4.73
C LEU A 90 -10.41 16.78 5.48
N TRP A 91 -11.18 15.96 4.76
CA TRP A 91 -12.27 15.19 5.34
C TRP A 91 -12.09 13.68 5.08
N PRO A 92 -12.37 12.81 6.08
CA PRO A 92 -12.88 13.11 7.41
C PRO A 92 -11.85 13.78 8.33
N ASP A 93 -12.29 14.59 9.28
CA ASP A 93 -11.39 15.42 10.09
C ASP A 93 -10.47 14.57 10.98
N ASN A 94 -11.04 13.59 11.69
CA ASN A 94 -10.36 12.82 12.74
C ASN A 94 -10.00 11.37 12.34
N SER A 95 -10.07 11.03 11.05
CA SER A 95 -9.71 9.70 10.57
C SER A 95 -8.95 9.76 9.26
N THR A 96 -8.20 8.70 8.99
CA THR A 96 -7.60 8.41 7.69
C THR A 96 -8.22 7.13 7.13
N PRO A 97 -8.21 6.95 5.80
CA PRO A 97 -7.79 7.92 4.79
C PRO A 97 -8.79 9.08 4.62
N LYS A 98 -8.29 10.20 4.11
CA LYS A 98 -9.07 11.36 3.65
C LYS A 98 -9.62 11.04 2.27
N ILE A 99 -10.88 11.39 2.04
CA ILE A 99 -11.58 11.12 0.78
C ILE A 99 -12.13 12.40 0.12
N ARG A 100 -11.95 13.55 0.77
CA ARG A 100 -12.43 14.83 0.26
C ARG A 100 -11.55 15.99 0.75
N ILE A 101 -11.33 16.96 -0.12
CA ILE A 101 -10.68 18.23 0.18
C ILE A 101 -11.71 19.35 -0.01
N ASP A 102 -11.91 20.15 1.03
CA ASP A 102 -12.86 21.26 1.03
C ASP A 102 -12.11 22.59 1.05
N ILE A 103 -12.44 23.48 0.12
CA ILE A 103 -11.94 24.86 0.13
C ILE A 103 -12.65 25.67 1.19
N ASN A 104 -11.88 26.47 1.92
CA ASN A 104 -12.39 27.52 2.78
C ASN A 104 -12.99 28.64 1.92
N PRO A 105 -14.31 28.88 1.97
CA PRO A 105 -14.94 29.95 1.21
C PRO A 105 -14.43 31.35 1.59
N GLU A 106 -13.84 31.49 2.78
CA GLU A 106 -13.27 32.72 3.34
C GLU A 106 -11.77 32.90 3.03
N SER A 107 -11.15 31.98 2.26
CA SER A 107 -9.75 32.12 1.84
C SER A 107 -9.55 33.34 0.94
N ASN A 108 -8.40 33.98 1.09
CA ASN A 108 -7.99 35.11 0.24
C ASN A 108 -7.40 34.67 -1.12
N LEU A 109 -7.11 33.38 -1.29
CA LEU A 109 -6.53 32.85 -2.53
C LEU A 109 -7.64 32.41 -3.49
N ILE A 110 -8.45 31.43 -3.07
CA ILE A 110 -9.57 30.92 -3.84
C ILE A 110 -10.75 30.63 -2.92
N SER A 111 -11.97 30.90 -3.39
CA SER A 111 -13.19 30.56 -2.64
C SER A 111 -13.87 29.28 -3.12
N ARG A 112 -13.45 28.75 -4.28
CA ARG A 112 -13.97 27.54 -4.94
C ARG A 112 -12.86 26.91 -5.78
N TRP A 113 -12.96 25.62 -6.06
CA TRP A 113 -12.05 24.97 -7.00
C TRP A 113 -12.14 25.60 -8.39
N PRO A 114 -11.00 25.77 -9.09
CA PRO A 114 -11.00 26.21 -10.49
C PRO A 114 -11.79 25.24 -11.38
N THR A 115 -12.00 25.61 -12.65
CA THR A 115 -12.72 24.77 -13.62
C THR A 115 -11.82 24.29 -14.72
N GLY A 116 -12.06 23.06 -15.16
CA GLY A 116 -11.32 22.45 -16.26
C GLY A 116 -10.50 21.26 -15.81
N ARG A 117 -9.76 20.71 -16.77
CA ARG A 117 -9.03 19.47 -16.60
C ARG A 117 -7.69 19.72 -15.92
N ARG A 118 -7.30 18.86 -14.98
CA ARG A 118 -5.97 18.90 -14.33
C ARG A 118 -5.64 20.28 -13.72
N ARG A 119 -6.57 20.83 -12.93
CA ARG A 119 -6.42 22.18 -12.32
C ARG A 119 -5.87 22.16 -10.90
N ILE A 120 -5.74 20.98 -10.31
CA ILE A 120 -5.37 20.80 -8.91
C ILE A 120 -4.21 19.82 -8.88
N GLU A 121 -3.11 20.19 -8.23
CA GLU A 121 -1.95 19.35 -7.97
C GLU A 121 -1.88 19.06 -6.47
N VAL A 122 -1.86 17.77 -6.12
CA VAL A 122 -1.72 17.30 -4.74
C VAL A 122 -0.49 16.44 -4.66
N VAL A 123 0.52 16.91 -3.92
CA VAL A 123 1.66 16.09 -3.50
C VAL A 123 1.37 15.62 -2.09
N GLY A 124 1.45 14.31 -1.87
CA GLY A 124 1.13 13.75 -0.56
C GLY A 124 1.37 12.27 -0.47
N GLU A 125 0.99 11.73 0.67
CA GLU A 125 1.03 10.30 0.96
C GLU A 125 -0.34 9.69 0.67
N TRP A 126 -0.40 8.67 -0.17
CA TRP A 126 -1.61 8.02 -0.66
C TRP A 126 -1.67 6.57 -0.19
N GLY A 127 -2.88 6.04 0.00
CA GLY A 127 -3.13 4.67 0.44
C GLY A 127 -4.05 4.59 1.66
N TYR A 128 -4.33 3.37 2.09
CA TYR A 128 -5.24 3.16 3.23
C TYR A 128 -4.59 3.39 4.60
N THR A 129 -3.30 3.03 4.76
CA THR A 129 -2.59 3.15 6.04
C THR A 129 -1.11 3.45 5.85
N ASN A 130 -0.55 4.23 6.77
CA ASN A 130 0.89 4.41 6.99
C ASN A 130 1.31 3.94 8.39
N ALA A 131 0.53 3.06 9.01
CA ALA A 131 0.85 2.52 10.33
C ALA A 131 2.20 1.80 10.29
N VAL A 132 3.04 2.13 11.26
CA VAL A 132 4.35 1.50 11.43
C VAL A 132 4.54 1.00 12.85
N GLU A 133 5.33 -0.05 13.00
CA GLU A 133 5.83 -0.56 14.27
C GLU A 133 7.35 -0.37 14.35
N ARG A 134 7.81 0.15 15.50
CA ARG A 134 9.23 0.35 15.76
C ARG A 134 9.92 -1.00 15.93
N GLU A 135 10.94 -1.25 15.12
CA GLU A 135 11.82 -2.40 15.31
C GLU A 135 12.90 -2.07 16.36
N ALA A 136 13.32 -3.10 17.11
CA ALA A 136 14.43 -2.95 18.06
C ALA A 136 15.78 -2.81 17.36
N ALA A 137 15.90 -3.32 16.14
CA ALA A 137 17.07 -3.21 15.30
C ALA A 137 17.22 -1.79 14.73
N THR A 138 18.46 -1.40 14.48
CA THR A 138 18.81 -0.18 13.75
C THR A 138 19.53 -0.57 12.46
N ALA A 139 19.45 0.29 11.45
CA ALA A 139 20.04 0.08 10.13
C ALA A 139 21.33 0.87 9.95
N THR A 140 22.16 0.36 9.04
CA THR A 140 23.20 1.12 8.35
C THR A 140 23.09 0.81 6.86
N VAL A 141 23.05 1.85 6.03
CA VAL A 141 23.12 1.77 4.57
C VAL A 141 24.08 2.86 4.10
N ALA A 142 25.24 2.46 3.58
CA ALA A 142 26.39 3.36 3.41
C ALA A 142 26.10 4.58 2.51
N ASP A 143 25.35 4.37 1.44
CA ASP A 143 24.98 5.41 0.48
C ASP A 143 23.65 5.11 -0.23
N ALA A 144 23.23 6.04 -1.11
CA ALA A 144 21.99 5.93 -1.88
C ALA A 144 21.99 4.80 -2.94
N SER A 145 23.15 4.25 -3.29
CA SER A 145 23.29 3.16 -4.26
C SER A 145 23.44 1.77 -3.63
N THR A 146 23.80 1.72 -2.35
CA THR A 146 23.99 0.48 -1.58
C THR A 146 22.66 -0.26 -1.43
N THR A 147 22.63 -1.53 -1.84
CA THR A 147 21.44 -2.40 -1.77
C THR A 147 21.49 -3.41 -0.63
N VAL A 148 22.51 -3.33 0.23
CA VAL A 148 22.62 -4.14 1.45
C VAL A 148 22.38 -3.26 2.66
N LEU A 149 21.34 -3.58 3.41
CA LEU A 149 21.06 -3.05 4.73
C LEU A 149 21.74 -3.92 5.78
N THR A 150 22.56 -3.31 6.62
CA THR A 150 23.14 -3.97 7.79
C THR A 150 22.28 -3.65 9.01
N SER A 151 21.65 -4.65 9.62
CA SER A 151 20.92 -4.50 10.88
C SER A 151 21.86 -4.68 12.07
N SER A 152 21.61 -3.94 13.16
CA SER A 152 22.44 -3.99 14.37
C SER A 152 22.33 -5.29 15.16
N VAL A 153 21.26 -6.06 14.95
CA VAL A 153 21.05 -7.38 15.55
C VAL A 153 20.56 -8.37 14.50
N ALA A 154 20.80 -9.66 14.75
CA ALA A 154 20.24 -10.75 13.97
C ALA A 154 18.80 -11.01 14.44
N GLY A 155 17.82 -10.85 13.54
CA GLY A 155 16.40 -11.01 13.83
C GLY A 155 15.61 -9.70 13.84
N GLY A 156 14.28 -9.81 13.93
CA GLY A 156 13.32 -8.69 13.82
C GLY A 156 12.91 -8.39 12.38
N LEU A 157 13.83 -8.54 11.43
CA LEU A 157 13.55 -8.37 10.01
C LEU A 157 13.23 -9.70 9.31
N ALA A 158 12.43 -9.61 8.25
CA ALA A 158 12.05 -10.73 7.40
C ALA A 158 11.90 -10.28 5.94
N ILE A 159 12.11 -11.23 5.02
CA ILE A 159 11.87 -11.03 3.60
C ILE A 159 10.38 -10.70 3.38
N GLY A 160 10.11 -9.74 2.49
CA GLY A 160 8.77 -9.28 2.15
C GLY A 160 8.28 -8.08 2.97
N GLN A 161 9.06 -7.62 3.96
CA GLN A 161 8.73 -6.42 4.73
C GLN A 161 9.07 -5.15 3.95
N THR A 162 8.23 -4.13 4.13
CA THR A 162 8.55 -2.74 3.77
C THR A 162 8.96 -2.02 5.06
N LEU A 163 10.14 -1.40 5.04
CA LEU A 163 10.70 -0.66 6.16
C LEU A 163 10.76 0.82 5.82
N LEU A 164 10.60 1.67 6.82
CA LEU A 164 10.80 3.11 6.77
C LEU A 164 12.10 3.45 7.52
N LEU A 165 13.02 4.11 6.81
CA LEU A 165 14.29 4.60 7.32
C LEU A 165 14.31 6.12 7.14
N GLY A 166 14.05 6.86 8.21
CA GLY A 166 13.83 8.31 8.11
C GLY A 166 12.61 8.61 7.23
N THR A 167 12.84 9.11 6.01
CA THR A 167 11.79 9.39 5.00
C THR A 167 11.85 8.46 3.79
N GLU A 168 12.74 7.46 3.78
CA GLU A 168 12.84 6.49 2.70
C GLU A 168 12.12 5.19 3.04
N GLN A 169 11.29 4.70 2.13
CA GLN A 169 10.77 3.34 2.18
C GLN A 169 11.70 2.38 1.43
N VAL A 170 12.02 1.23 2.04
CA VAL A 170 12.83 0.16 1.46
C VAL A 170 12.13 -1.19 1.56
N TYR A 171 12.22 -2.02 0.53
CA TYR A 171 11.62 -3.36 0.52
C TYR A 171 12.68 -4.44 0.71
N VAL A 172 12.50 -5.34 1.68
CA VAL A 172 13.43 -6.45 1.96
C VAL A 172 13.17 -7.61 1.01
N SER A 173 14.08 -7.85 0.08
CA SER A 173 13.92 -8.86 -0.98
C SER A 173 14.64 -10.18 -0.69
N ALA A 174 15.72 -10.15 0.09
CA ALA A 174 16.47 -11.34 0.50
C ALA A 174 17.33 -11.04 1.74
N GLY A 175 17.95 -12.07 2.30
CA GLY A 175 18.92 -11.92 3.38
C GLY A 175 18.55 -12.69 4.64
N ALA A 176 19.47 -12.68 5.59
CA ALA A 176 19.34 -13.33 6.88
C ALA A 176 20.39 -12.77 7.85
N GLY A 177 20.22 -13.05 9.15
CA GLY A 177 21.13 -12.55 10.17
C GLY A 177 21.10 -11.03 10.22
N THR A 178 22.25 -10.40 9.98
CA THR A 178 22.41 -8.94 10.00
C THR A 178 22.50 -8.31 8.61
N ALA A 179 22.51 -9.08 7.52
CA ALA A 179 22.68 -8.57 6.17
C ALA A 179 21.44 -8.84 5.33
N TRP A 180 20.79 -7.76 4.89
CA TRP A 180 19.52 -7.79 4.17
C TRP A 180 19.66 -7.11 2.82
N THR A 181 19.25 -7.80 1.75
CA THR A 181 19.16 -7.20 0.43
C THR A 181 17.86 -6.41 0.34
N ILE A 182 17.96 -5.15 -0.07
CA ILE A 182 16.83 -4.22 -0.13
C ILE A 182 16.69 -3.58 -1.51
N THR A 183 15.44 -3.39 -1.92
CA THR A 183 15.08 -2.46 -3.00
C THR A 183 14.88 -1.07 -2.40
N ARG A 184 15.57 -0.08 -2.96
CA ARG A 184 15.64 1.31 -2.44
C ARG A 184 14.54 2.18 -3.02
N GLY A 185 14.18 3.25 -2.30
CA GLY A 185 13.27 4.29 -2.80
C GLY A 185 11.94 3.75 -3.33
N VAL A 186 11.33 2.80 -2.62
CA VAL A 186 10.05 2.22 -3.06
C VAL A 186 8.90 3.18 -2.75
N ASN A 187 7.75 2.95 -3.39
CA ASN A 187 6.51 3.70 -3.19
C ASN A 187 6.69 5.23 -3.30
N GLY A 188 7.49 5.66 -4.28
CA GLY A 188 7.72 7.08 -4.59
C GLY A 188 8.72 7.80 -3.69
N THR A 189 9.31 7.12 -2.71
CA THR A 189 10.38 7.71 -1.89
C THR A 189 11.73 7.73 -2.61
N THR A 190 12.67 8.55 -2.12
CA THR A 190 14.00 8.70 -2.72
C THR A 190 15.07 8.01 -1.87
N ALA A 191 16.01 7.32 -2.52
CA ALA A 191 17.10 6.63 -1.84
C ALA A 191 18.07 7.61 -1.17
N ALA A 192 18.41 7.37 0.10
CA ALA A 192 19.32 8.19 0.89
C ALA A 192 20.41 7.37 1.62
N ALA A 193 21.51 8.00 2.05
CA ALA A 193 22.44 7.34 2.96
C ALA A 193 21.81 7.25 4.37
N HIS A 194 21.96 6.10 5.03
CA HIS A 194 21.48 5.86 6.40
C HIS A 194 22.66 5.51 7.28
N ILE A 195 23.09 6.46 8.10
CA ILE A 195 24.23 6.27 9.00
C ILE A 195 23.96 5.20 10.06
N ALA A 196 25.03 4.70 10.69
CA ALA A 196 24.89 3.67 11.71
C ALA A 196 24.02 4.15 12.87
N GLY A 197 23.02 3.33 13.22
CA GLY A 197 22.05 3.66 14.26
C GLY A 197 20.74 4.28 13.73
N THR A 198 20.57 4.39 12.40
CA THR A 198 19.28 4.80 11.83
C THR A 198 18.16 3.89 12.33
N VAL A 199 17.10 4.51 12.82
CA VAL A 199 15.90 3.83 13.30
C VAL A 199 15.24 3.05 12.17
N ILE A 200 14.75 1.85 12.48
CA ILE A 200 13.92 1.06 11.57
C ILE A 200 12.49 1.07 12.10
N ASP A 201 11.58 1.56 11.27
CA ASP A 201 10.13 1.40 11.44
C ASP A 201 9.62 0.43 10.36
N ARG A 202 8.75 -0.52 10.70
CA ARG A 202 8.18 -1.50 9.75
C ARG A 202 6.73 -1.17 9.46
N TYR A 203 6.35 -1.14 8.18
CA TYR A 203 4.93 -0.96 7.81
C TYR A 203 4.09 -2.16 8.26
N VAL A 204 2.92 -1.83 8.82
CA VAL A 204 1.92 -2.80 9.27
C VAL A 204 0.66 -2.63 8.43
N TYR A 205 0.20 -3.75 7.88
CA TYR A 205 -1.01 -3.82 7.08
C TYR A 205 -2.14 -4.48 7.87
N GLU A 206 -3.36 -4.17 7.48
CA GLU A 206 -4.56 -4.73 8.11
C GLU A 206 -4.59 -6.27 8.02
N GLU A 207 -4.73 -6.94 9.16
CA GLU A 207 -4.66 -8.40 9.24
C GLU A 207 -5.73 -9.09 8.39
N ALA A 208 -6.92 -8.48 8.29
CA ALA A 208 -7.99 -9.00 7.44
C ALA A 208 -7.61 -9.01 5.95
N ALA A 209 -6.94 -7.95 5.47
CA ALA A 209 -6.46 -7.86 4.09
C ALA A 209 -5.32 -8.85 3.83
N VAL A 210 -4.37 -8.95 4.76
CA VAL A 210 -3.25 -9.91 4.70
C VAL A 210 -3.77 -11.35 4.69
N GLY A 211 -4.67 -11.68 5.60
CA GLY A 211 -5.29 -13.01 5.70
C GLY A 211 -6.05 -13.38 4.41
N ALA A 212 -6.83 -12.45 3.86
CA ALA A 212 -7.54 -12.65 2.61
C ALA A 212 -6.60 -12.90 1.43
N ALA A 213 -5.52 -12.12 1.31
CA ALA A 213 -4.53 -12.29 0.26
C ALA A 213 -3.83 -13.65 0.36
N LEU A 214 -3.47 -14.08 1.57
CA LEU A 214 -2.86 -15.39 1.83
C LEU A 214 -3.81 -16.55 1.51
N MET A 215 -5.07 -16.45 1.92
CA MET A 215 -6.09 -17.47 1.62
C MET A 215 -6.32 -17.59 0.11
N TRP A 216 -6.43 -16.45 -0.59
CA TRP A 216 -6.60 -16.43 -2.04
C TRP A 216 -5.37 -16.99 -2.76
N ALA A 217 -4.17 -16.59 -2.36
CA ALA A 217 -2.93 -17.12 -2.91
C ALA A 217 -2.81 -18.64 -2.71
N GLY A 218 -3.15 -19.16 -1.52
CA GLY A 218 -3.17 -20.60 -1.25
C GLY A 218 -4.17 -21.35 -2.14
N ARG A 219 -5.34 -20.74 -2.40
CA ARG A 219 -6.34 -21.29 -3.31
C ARG A 219 -5.87 -21.29 -4.76
N LEU A 220 -5.26 -20.20 -5.24
CA LEU A 220 -4.67 -20.15 -6.58
C LEU A 220 -3.57 -21.21 -6.74
N TRP A 221 -2.71 -21.35 -5.74
CA TRP A 221 -1.65 -22.35 -5.75
C TRP A 221 -2.18 -23.77 -5.89
N THR A 222 -3.23 -24.12 -5.17
CA THR A 222 -3.83 -25.48 -5.23
C THR A 222 -4.63 -25.72 -6.51
N ARG A 223 -5.23 -24.67 -7.10
CA ARG A 223 -6.00 -24.78 -8.34
C ARG A 223 -5.17 -24.99 -9.59
N LYS A 224 -3.90 -24.61 -9.55
CA LYS A 224 -2.96 -24.87 -10.65
C LYS A 224 -2.88 -26.38 -10.95
N ASP A 225 -3.01 -27.22 -9.91
CA ASP A 225 -2.94 -28.68 -10.04
C ASP A 225 -4.22 -29.27 -10.65
N THR A 226 -5.36 -28.58 -10.54
CA THR A 226 -6.65 -29.01 -11.08
C THR A 226 -7.02 -28.31 -12.39
N ALA A 227 -6.09 -27.56 -13.00
CA ALA A 227 -6.31 -26.76 -14.21
C ALA A 227 -7.57 -25.86 -14.11
N ASP A 228 -7.81 -25.27 -12.93
CA ASP A 228 -8.99 -24.45 -12.65
C ASP A 228 -10.34 -25.16 -12.87
N ALA A 229 -10.38 -26.49 -12.79
CA ALA A 229 -11.60 -27.27 -12.89
C ALA A 229 -12.64 -26.83 -11.84
N THR A 230 -13.86 -26.55 -12.30
CA THR A 230 -14.97 -26.10 -11.45
C THR A 230 -15.84 -27.24 -10.93
N THR A 231 -15.65 -28.43 -11.49
CA THR A 231 -16.38 -29.63 -11.13
C THR A 231 -15.38 -30.77 -11.06
N ILE A 232 -15.17 -31.31 -9.87
CA ILE A 232 -14.31 -32.47 -9.65
C ILE A 232 -15.24 -33.67 -9.44
N ILE A 233 -15.27 -34.57 -10.41
CA ILE A 233 -16.10 -35.78 -10.35
C ILE A 233 -15.28 -36.86 -9.66
N ASN A 234 -15.66 -37.22 -8.43
CA ASN A 234 -15.05 -38.33 -7.72
C ASN A 234 -16.01 -39.55 -7.72
N PRO A 235 -15.65 -40.67 -8.34
CA PRO A 235 -16.53 -41.83 -8.46
C PRO A 235 -16.90 -42.50 -7.13
N MET A 236 -16.22 -42.18 -6.02
CA MET A 236 -16.52 -42.71 -4.68
C MET A 236 -17.15 -41.68 -3.73
N MET A 237 -17.09 -40.39 -4.05
CA MET A 237 -17.46 -39.28 -3.13
C MET A 237 -18.52 -38.32 -3.69
N GLY A 238 -18.91 -38.47 -4.97
CA GLY A 238 -19.89 -37.60 -5.64
C GLY A 238 -19.25 -36.43 -6.38
N THR A 239 -20.08 -35.47 -6.80
CA THR A 239 -19.65 -34.25 -7.49
C THR A 239 -19.26 -33.17 -6.48
N LEU A 240 -18.00 -32.77 -6.46
CA LEU A 240 -17.56 -31.60 -5.71
C LEU A 240 -17.64 -30.38 -6.63
N GLU A 241 -18.49 -29.40 -6.27
CA GLU A 241 -18.50 -28.09 -6.92
C GLU A 241 -17.48 -27.18 -6.26
N VAL A 242 -16.51 -26.72 -7.05
CA VAL A 242 -15.54 -25.74 -6.58
C VAL A 242 -16.05 -24.36 -6.96
N HIS A 243 -16.58 -23.62 -5.97
CA HIS A 243 -17.12 -22.28 -6.20
C HIS A 243 -16.08 -21.33 -6.81
N ARG A 244 -16.50 -20.41 -7.67
CA ARG A 244 -15.63 -19.34 -8.20
C ARG A 244 -15.77 -18.09 -7.32
N GLY A 245 -14.69 -17.32 -7.22
CA GLY A 245 -14.66 -16.07 -6.47
C GLY A 245 -14.23 -16.23 -5.01
N MET A 246 -14.02 -15.09 -4.37
CA MET A 246 -13.56 -15.00 -2.98
C MET A 246 -14.63 -15.55 -2.03
N ASP A 247 -14.18 -16.22 -0.97
CA ASP A 247 -15.07 -16.87 -0.02
C ASP A 247 -16.01 -15.84 0.64
N PRO A 248 -17.30 -16.14 0.81
CA PRO A 248 -18.28 -15.19 1.34
C PRO A 248 -17.89 -14.62 2.72
N ASP A 249 -17.32 -15.44 3.60
CA ASP A 249 -16.91 -15.01 4.94
C ASP A 249 -15.72 -14.03 4.89
N ILE A 250 -14.78 -14.26 3.98
CA ILE A 250 -13.66 -13.33 3.73
C ILE A 250 -14.21 -12.02 3.19
N ARG A 251 -15.14 -12.08 2.23
CA ARG A 251 -15.80 -10.89 1.69
C ARG A 251 -16.50 -10.09 2.78
N GLN A 252 -17.27 -10.75 3.65
CA GLN A 252 -17.93 -10.10 4.77
C GLN A 252 -16.95 -9.42 5.73
N ALA A 253 -15.80 -10.05 6.02
CA ALA A 253 -14.75 -9.45 6.85
C ALA A 253 -14.09 -8.24 6.16
N LEU A 254 -13.98 -8.28 4.84
CA LEU A 254 -13.36 -7.23 4.01
C LEU A 254 -14.31 -6.06 3.69
N ASP A 255 -15.63 -6.27 3.68
CA ASP A 255 -16.60 -5.26 3.21
C ASP A 255 -16.51 -3.93 3.97
N ARG A 256 -16.13 -3.96 5.25
CA ARG A 256 -15.91 -2.74 6.06
C ARG A 256 -14.78 -1.85 5.53
N TYR A 257 -13.85 -2.42 4.77
CA TYR A 257 -12.69 -1.74 4.21
C TYR A 257 -12.90 -1.29 2.77
N ARG A 258 -14.06 -1.54 2.18
CA ARG A 258 -14.31 -1.19 0.79
C ARG A 258 -14.30 0.33 0.60
N ALA A 259 -13.75 0.78 -0.52
CA ALA A 259 -13.77 2.18 -0.88
C ALA A 259 -15.22 2.71 -0.95
N PRO A 260 -15.50 3.90 -0.38
CA PRO A 260 -16.83 4.49 -0.44
C PRO A 260 -17.21 4.80 -1.88
N VAL A 261 -18.48 4.58 -2.22
CA VAL A 261 -19.02 4.98 -3.52
C VAL A 261 -19.22 6.49 -3.50
N LEU A 262 -18.44 7.21 -4.32
CA LEU A 262 -18.60 8.65 -4.48
C LEU A 262 -19.88 8.93 -5.28
N VAL A 263 -20.78 9.74 -4.72
CA VAL A 263 -22.05 10.16 -5.33
C VAL A 263 -22.03 11.66 -5.61
#